data_AF-A0A1V5RN86-F1
#
_entry.id   AF-A0A1V5RN86-F1
#
_cell.length_a   1.000
_cell.length_b   1.000
_cell.length_c   1.000
_cell.angle_alpha   90.00
_cell.angle_beta   90.00
_cell.angle_gamma   90.00
#
_symmetry.space_group_name_H-M   'P 1'
#
loop_
_entity.id
_entity.type
_entity.pdbx_description
1 polymer ?
#
loop_
_entity_poly.entity_id
_entity_poly.type
_entity_poly.pdbx_seq_one_letter_code
_entity_poly.pdbx_strand_id
1 'polypeptide(L)'
;MEQWEIRWENYYSILEIPFSATAQDIKDAYAVQTQIYHPDKYTDCSEKVRKKVQKRMEKINRAWEILKDPQKRADYNKEYKSRLKSKSSRTTSQNNTSSTPPDPPNPPPPPTPPPHPILSRTYIDFGTVKAGTLHATDITIENVGGTYTKIEVYYTDYRKHSDWLAVEIVNPSDSKQPFTIKLVAKGKEWETHYSESLTVCLINKNTGQEGMATIRVSLETKPQNWLEKLTIEKALMWLGIIAVGLGLLYWLIRGAFYLLVIVMLIYGITHLDEFM
;
A
#
# COMPACT_ATOMS: atom_id res chain seq x y z
N MET A 1 -21.06 -2.91 -32.88
CA MET A 1 -20.53 -4.29 -32.93
C MET A 1 -19.07 -4.21 -32.53
N GLU A 2 -18.73 -4.72 -31.36
CA GLU A 2 -17.37 -4.69 -30.80
C GLU A 2 -16.47 -5.65 -31.58
N GLN A 3 -15.54 -5.12 -32.38
CA GLN A 3 -14.47 -5.92 -32.97
C GLN A 3 -13.34 -6.06 -31.95
N TRP A 4 -13.24 -7.24 -31.36
CA TRP A 4 -12.13 -7.61 -30.47
C TRP A 4 -10.93 -7.98 -31.34
N GLU A 5 -10.01 -7.04 -31.57
CA GLU A 5 -8.71 -7.37 -32.15
C GLU A 5 -7.87 -8.13 -31.10
N ILE A 6 -7.75 -9.44 -31.31
CA ILE A 6 -6.90 -10.34 -30.53
C ILE A 6 -5.44 -9.95 -30.79
N ARG A 7 -4.92 -9.07 -29.94
CA ARG A 7 -3.49 -8.73 -29.89
C ARG A 7 -2.77 -9.94 -29.28
N TRP A 8 -1.84 -10.53 -30.03
CA TRP A 8 -1.01 -11.67 -29.60
C TRP A 8 -0.49 -11.47 -28.17
N GLU A 9 -1.03 -12.23 -27.22
CA GLU A 9 -0.62 -12.17 -25.82
C GLU A 9 0.70 -12.92 -25.64
N ASN A 10 1.74 -12.21 -25.18
CA ASN A 10 3.02 -12.83 -24.86
C ASN A 10 2.87 -13.63 -23.55
N TYR A 11 2.85 -14.97 -23.63
CA TYR A 11 2.68 -15.84 -22.47
C TYR A 11 3.80 -15.70 -21.44
N TYR A 12 5.02 -15.39 -21.90
CA TYR A 12 6.15 -15.10 -21.00
C TYR A 12 5.92 -13.78 -20.24
N SER A 13 5.36 -12.77 -20.91
CA SER A 13 5.01 -11.50 -20.25
C SER A 13 3.82 -11.62 -19.30
N ILE A 14 2.87 -12.52 -19.57
CA ILE A 14 1.75 -12.80 -18.64
C ILE A 14 2.25 -13.43 -17.34
N LEU A 15 3.24 -14.32 -17.43
CA LEU A 15 3.89 -14.93 -16.27
C LEU A 15 5.04 -14.08 -15.70
N GLU A 16 5.31 -12.90 -16.27
CA GLU A 16 6.35 -11.96 -15.82
C GLU A 16 7.78 -12.56 -15.80
N ILE A 17 8.05 -13.43 -16.78
CA ILE A 17 9.33 -14.14 -16.92
C ILE A 17 9.99 -13.84 -18.27
N PRO A 18 11.33 -13.95 -18.37
CA PRO A 18 12.03 -13.79 -19.64
C PRO A 18 11.75 -14.97 -20.58
N PHE A 19 11.89 -14.75 -21.90
CA PHE A 19 11.74 -15.82 -22.90
C PHE A 19 12.76 -16.97 -22.72
N SER A 20 13.90 -16.67 -22.09
CA SER A 20 14.96 -17.61 -21.73
C SER A 20 14.68 -18.44 -20.46
N ALA A 21 13.54 -18.22 -19.79
CA ALA A 21 13.19 -18.89 -18.53
C ALA A 21 13.19 -20.42 -18.66
N THR A 22 13.66 -21.12 -17.64
CA THR A 22 13.65 -22.58 -17.59
C THR A 22 12.25 -23.12 -17.31
N ALA A 23 12.03 -24.42 -17.49
CA ALA A 23 10.74 -25.05 -17.14
C ALA A 23 10.41 -24.90 -15.65
N GLN A 24 11.43 -24.89 -14.79
CA GLN A 24 11.28 -24.69 -13.36
C GLN A 24 10.84 -23.25 -13.06
N ASP A 25 11.46 -22.24 -13.69
CA ASP A 25 11.08 -20.83 -13.51
C ASP A 25 9.62 -20.57 -13.95
N ILE A 26 9.16 -21.22 -15.03
CA ILE A 26 7.77 -21.10 -15.50
C ILE A 26 6.80 -21.67 -14.46
N LYS A 27 7.16 -22.79 -13.83
CA LYS A 27 6.35 -23.44 -12.79
C LYS A 27 6.26 -22.58 -11.53
N ASP A 28 7.40 -22.03 -11.11
CA ASP A 28 7.48 -21.20 -9.92
C ASP A 28 6.74 -19.87 -10.13
N ALA A 29 6.87 -19.25 -11.31
CA ALA A 29 6.12 -18.06 -11.69
C ALA A 29 4.60 -18.32 -11.73
N TYR A 30 4.15 -19.45 -12.29
CA TYR A 30 2.74 -19.82 -12.29
C TYR A 30 2.18 -19.98 -10.86
N ALA A 31 2.95 -20.59 -9.95
CA ALA A 31 2.55 -20.74 -8.55
C ALA A 31 2.38 -19.38 -7.87
N VAL A 32 3.35 -18.48 -8.03
CA VAL A 32 3.30 -17.11 -7.49
C VAL A 32 2.10 -16.34 -8.05
N GLN A 33 1.90 -16.34 -9.37
CA GLN A 33 0.83 -15.61 -10.04
C GLN A 33 -0.56 -16.16 -9.66
N THR A 34 -0.70 -17.47 -9.52
CA THR A 34 -1.93 -18.11 -9.05
C THR A 34 -2.24 -17.72 -7.61
N GLN A 35 -1.25 -17.68 -6.73
CA GLN A 35 -1.43 -17.28 -5.33
C GLN A 35 -1.86 -15.81 -5.20
N ILE A 36 -1.41 -14.95 -6.13
CA ILE A 36 -1.79 -13.54 -6.19
C ILE A 36 -3.23 -13.41 -6.71
N TYR A 37 -3.55 -14.00 -7.87
CA TYR A 37 -4.80 -13.79 -8.59
C TYR A 37 -5.90 -14.85 -8.38
N HIS A 38 -5.79 -15.72 -7.37
CA HIS A 38 -6.79 -16.77 -7.11
C HIS A 38 -8.19 -16.16 -6.82
N PRO A 39 -9.27 -16.59 -7.51
CA PRO A 39 -10.59 -15.98 -7.39
C PRO A 39 -11.19 -16.04 -5.98
N ASP A 40 -10.80 -17.03 -5.18
CA ASP A 40 -11.21 -17.18 -3.78
C ASP A 40 -10.73 -16.02 -2.88
N LYS A 41 -9.64 -15.34 -3.25
CA LYS A 41 -9.14 -14.17 -2.51
C LYS A 41 -9.94 -12.90 -2.82
N TYR A 42 -10.84 -12.94 -3.79
CA TYR A 42 -11.59 -11.80 -4.31
C TYR A 42 -13.10 -12.05 -4.39
N THR A 43 -13.62 -12.99 -3.59
CA THR A 43 -15.05 -13.32 -3.47
C THR A 43 -15.87 -12.16 -2.91
N ASP A 44 -15.32 -11.43 -1.93
CA ASP A 44 -15.95 -10.27 -1.28
C ASP A 44 -15.72 -8.93 -2.01
N CYS A 45 -15.08 -8.95 -3.19
CA CYS A 45 -14.78 -7.75 -3.97
C CYS A 45 -15.94 -7.35 -4.90
N SER A 46 -15.96 -6.07 -5.32
CA SER A 46 -16.92 -5.60 -6.33
C SER A 46 -16.86 -6.45 -7.61
N GLU A 47 -17.99 -6.58 -8.29
CA GLU A 47 -18.10 -7.45 -9.48
C GLU A 47 -17.15 -7.04 -10.61
N LYS A 48 -16.82 -5.73 -10.72
CA LYS A 48 -15.82 -5.23 -11.68
C LYS A 48 -14.42 -5.77 -11.38
N VAL A 49 -14.03 -5.82 -10.11
CA VAL A 49 -12.73 -6.37 -9.67
C VAL A 49 -12.71 -7.88 -9.86
N ARG A 50 -13.78 -8.58 -9.47
CA ARG A 50 -13.91 -10.03 -9.69
C ARG A 50 -13.76 -10.41 -11.16
N LYS A 51 -14.39 -9.66 -12.07
CA LYS A 51 -14.25 -9.85 -13.52
C LYS A 51 -12.83 -9.59 -14.02
N LYS A 52 -12.12 -8.58 -13.48
CA LYS A 52 -10.71 -8.31 -13.86
C LYS A 52 -9.78 -9.41 -13.38
N VAL A 53 -9.90 -9.85 -12.13
CA VAL A 53 -9.11 -10.95 -11.56
C VAL A 53 -9.36 -12.24 -12.31
N GLN A 54 -10.63 -12.57 -12.57
CA GLN A 54 -11.00 -13.76 -13.35
C GLN A 54 -10.38 -13.73 -14.74
N LYS A 55 -10.44 -12.59 -15.45
CA LYS A 55 -9.81 -12.43 -16.77
C LYS A 55 -8.28 -12.56 -16.70
N ARG A 56 -7.64 -12.04 -15.65
CA ARG A 56 -6.18 -12.18 -15.46
C ARG A 56 -5.80 -13.63 -15.18
N MET A 57 -6.55 -14.30 -14.32
CA MET A 57 -6.35 -15.72 -13.98
C MET A 57 -6.54 -16.63 -15.20
N GLU A 58 -7.53 -16.35 -16.05
CA GLU A 58 -7.73 -17.09 -17.30
C GLU A 58 -6.51 -16.98 -18.23
N LYS A 59 -5.92 -15.78 -18.35
CA LYS A 59 -4.70 -15.56 -19.13
C LYS A 59 -3.50 -16.29 -18.54
N ILE A 60 -3.34 -16.28 -17.21
CA ILE A 60 -2.27 -17.01 -16.50
C ILE A 60 -2.39 -18.51 -16.76
N ASN A 61 -3.59 -19.07 -16.66
CA ASN A 61 -3.85 -20.48 -16.93
C ASN A 61 -3.55 -20.86 -18.39
N ARG A 62 -3.97 -20.03 -19.34
CA ARG A 62 -3.67 -20.24 -20.77
C ARG A 62 -2.17 -20.17 -21.06
N ALA A 63 -1.46 -19.20 -20.46
CA ALA A 63 -0.01 -19.10 -20.58
C ALA A 63 0.69 -20.34 -20.03
N TRP A 64 0.27 -20.81 -18.85
CA TRP A 64 0.81 -22.03 -18.25
C TRP A 64 0.54 -23.28 -19.10
N GLU A 65 -0.66 -23.44 -19.65
CA GLU A 65 -1.00 -24.60 -20.46
C GLU A 65 -0.11 -24.76 -21.70
N ILE A 66 0.27 -23.65 -22.33
CA ILE A 66 1.15 -23.63 -23.50
C ILE A 66 2.62 -23.75 -23.10
N LEU A 67 3.05 -23.08 -22.02
CA LEU A 67 4.46 -23.02 -21.63
C LEU A 67 4.93 -24.22 -20.80
N LYS A 68 4.04 -24.95 -20.12
CA LYS A 68 4.38 -26.15 -19.34
C LYS A 68 4.78 -27.34 -20.20
N ASP A 69 4.21 -27.44 -21.40
CA ASP A 69 4.44 -28.53 -22.34
C ASP A 69 5.59 -28.15 -23.28
N PRO A 70 6.73 -28.89 -23.27
CA PRO A 70 7.87 -28.58 -24.12
C PRO A 70 7.53 -28.50 -25.61
N GLN A 71 6.59 -29.30 -26.10
CA GLN A 71 6.21 -29.34 -27.51
C GLN A 71 5.39 -28.11 -27.87
N LYS A 72 4.35 -27.79 -27.10
CA LYS A 72 3.54 -26.57 -27.28
C LYS A 72 4.36 -25.30 -27.11
N ARG A 73 5.30 -25.30 -26.17
CA ARG A 73 6.25 -24.20 -25.95
C ARG A 73 7.16 -24.01 -27.16
N ALA A 74 7.67 -25.09 -27.75
CA ALA A 74 8.51 -25.02 -28.94
C ALA A 74 7.75 -24.46 -30.16
N ASP A 75 6.51 -24.91 -30.36
CA ASP A 75 5.64 -24.42 -31.43
C ASP A 75 5.31 -22.93 -31.25
N TYR A 76 4.94 -22.53 -30.02
CA TYR A 76 4.74 -21.14 -29.65
C TYR A 76 6.00 -20.29 -29.90
N ASN A 77 7.17 -20.79 -29.50
CA ASN A 77 8.45 -20.11 -29.69
C ASN A 77 8.80 -19.95 -31.19
N LYS A 78 8.48 -20.95 -32.01
CA LYS A 78 8.68 -20.91 -33.47
C LYS A 78 7.77 -19.89 -34.12
N GLU A 79 6.50 -19.86 -33.73
CA GLU A 79 5.53 -18.88 -34.22
C GLU A 79 5.91 -17.46 -33.78
N TYR A 80 6.31 -17.29 -32.52
CA TYR A 80 6.80 -16.03 -31.98
C TYR A 80 7.99 -15.49 -32.78
N LYS A 81 9.00 -16.33 -33.06
CA LYS A 81 10.16 -15.97 -33.90
C LYS A 81 9.79 -15.68 -35.35
N SER A 82 8.84 -16.43 -35.93
CA SER A 82 8.35 -16.21 -37.30
C SER A 82 7.65 -14.86 -37.44
N ARG A 83 6.83 -14.48 -36.45
CA ARG A 83 6.15 -13.18 -36.40
C ARG A 83 7.12 -12.00 -36.19
N LEU A 84 8.19 -12.21 -35.45
CA LEU A 84 9.28 -11.23 -35.35
C LEU A 84 10.02 -11.05 -36.68
N LYS A 85 10.28 -12.14 -37.42
CA LYS A 85 10.89 -12.10 -38.75
C LYS A 85 9.99 -11.46 -39.81
N SER A 86 8.68 -11.74 -39.81
CA SER A 86 7.74 -11.19 -40.79
C SER A 86 7.47 -9.68 -40.60
N LYS A 87 7.61 -9.17 -39.37
CA LYS A 87 7.67 -7.72 -39.12
C LYS A 87 8.92 -7.06 -39.70
N SER A 88 10.02 -7.80 -39.81
CA SER A 88 11.27 -7.32 -40.40
C SER A 88 11.29 -7.39 -41.94
N SER A 89 10.47 -8.23 -42.56
CA SER A 89 10.45 -8.45 -44.01
C SER A 89 9.35 -7.70 -44.77
N ARG A 90 8.48 -6.93 -44.09
CA ARG A 90 7.38 -6.17 -44.72
C ARG A 90 7.80 -4.80 -45.28
N THR A 91 9.07 -4.44 -45.18
CA THR A 91 9.62 -3.14 -45.61
C THR A 91 10.27 -3.18 -47.01
N THR A 92 10.29 -4.34 -47.69
CA THR A 92 11.14 -4.53 -48.88
C THR A 92 10.38 -4.99 -50.14
N SER A 93 9.36 -4.25 -50.57
CA SER A 93 8.75 -4.47 -51.90
C SER A 93 8.14 -3.20 -52.48
N GLN A 94 8.98 -2.24 -52.87
CA GLN A 94 8.74 -1.33 -54.00
C GLN A 94 10.02 -0.57 -54.39
N ASN A 95 10.40 -0.74 -55.66
CA ASN A 95 11.34 0.02 -56.48
C ASN A 95 12.85 -0.21 -56.31
N ASN A 96 13.48 -0.67 -57.39
CA ASN A 96 14.84 -0.27 -57.76
C ASN A 96 15.03 -0.38 -59.29
N THR A 97 15.22 0.76 -59.94
CA THR A 97 16.26 0.91 -60.97
C THR A 97 17.30 1.89 -60.46
N SER A 98 18.56 1.42 -60.50
CA SER A 98 19.84 2.17 -60.53
C SER A 98 20.36 2.89 -59.28
N SER A 99 21.23 2.15 -58.58
CA SER A 99 22.62 2.50 -58.22
C SER A 99 22.90 3.73 -57.35
N THR A 100 22.69 3.57 -56.04
CA THR A 100 23.62 3.87 -54.93
C THR A 100 23.10 3.06 -53.73
N PRO A 101 23.92 2.36 -52.93
CA PRO A 101 23.41 1.69 -51.73
C PRO A 101 22.79 2.75 -50.82
N PRO A 102 21.47 2.74 -50.57
CA PRO A 102 20.88 3.65 -49.62
C PRO A 102 21.33 3.22 -48.23
N ASP A 103 21.63 4.18 -47.37
CA ASP A 103 21.81 3.92 -45.94
C ASP A 103 20.70 2.97 -45.46
N PRO A 104 21.04 1.95 -44.64
CA PRO A 104 20.03 1.01 -44.14
C PRO A 104 18.87 1.82 -43.57
N PRO A 105 17.61 1.50 -43.94
CA PRO A 105 16.46 2.22 -43.43
C PRO A 105 16.55 2.19 -41.92
N ASN A 106 16.54 3.38 -41.30
CA ASN A 106 16.61 3.53 -39.86
C ASN A 106 15.69 2.46 -39.24
N PRO A 107 16.21 1.60 -38.34
CA PRO A 107 15.38 0.57 -37.72
C PRO A 107 14.11 1.23 -37.17
N PRO A 108 12.94 0.58 -37.29
CA PRO A 108 11.70 1.15 -36.76
C PRO A 108 11.96 1.64 -35.34
N PRO A 109 11.50 2.85 -34.98
CA PRO A 109 11.82 3.45 -33.69
C PRO A 109 11.55 2.39 -32.61
N PRO A 110 12.50 2.16 -31.69
CA PRO A 110 12.33 1.14 -30.67
C PRO A 110 10.96 1.32 -30.01
N PRO A 111 10.23 0.23 -29.72
CA PRO A 111 8.93 0.35 -29.06
C PRO A 111 9.11 1.27 -27.86
N THR A 112 8.32 2.34 -27.81
CA THR A 112 8.43 3.35 -26.75
C THR A 112 8.47 2.62 -25.41
N PRO A 113 9.48 2.86 -24.56
CA PRO A 113 9.60 2.15 -23.29
C PRO A 113 8.32 2.39 -22.49
N PRO A 114 7.80 1.40 -21.73
CA PRO A 114 6.69 1.65 -20.83
C PRO A 114 7.09 2.73 -19.82
N PRO A 115 6.12 3.51 -19.28
CA PRO A 115 6.43 4.39 -18.16
C PRO A 115 7.01 3.56 -17.01
N HIS A 116 8.01 4.10 -16.32
CA HIS A 116 8.71 3.41 -15.23
C HIS A 116 8.92 4.42 -14.09
N PRO A 117 7.98 4.46 -13.12
CA PRO A 117 8.13 5.30 -11.95
C PRO A 117 9.27 4.79 -11.06
N ILE A 118 10.22 5.67 -10.74
CA ILE A 118 11.25 5.47 -9.72
C ILE A 118 10.92 6.38 -8.54
N LEU A 119 10.88 5.77 -7.36
CA LEU A 119 10.59 6.46 -6.11
C LEU A 119 11.91 6.90 -5.47
N SER A 120 11.97 8.14 -4.99
CA SER A 120 13.08 8.59 -4.13
C SER A 120 13.24 7.71 -2.88
N ARG A 121 12.14 7.14 -2.37
CA ARG A 121 12.13 6.17 -1.27
C ARG A 121 11.05 5.11 -1.50
N THR A 122 11.42 3.85 -1.39
CA THR A 122 10.50 2.70 -1.44
C THR A 122 9.97 2.32 -0.06
N TYR A 123 10.58 2.83 1.01
CA TYR A 123 10.18 2.62 2.39
C TYR A 123 10.22 3.93 3.17
N ILE A 124 9.16 4.17 3.93
CA ILE A 124 9.01 5.30 4.84
C ILE A 124 8.70 4.77 6.22
N ASP A 125 9.57 5.10 7.15
CA ASP A 125 9.33 4.90 8.56
C ASP A 125 9.17 6.26 9.23
N PHE A 126 7.97 6.51 9.75
CA PHE A 126 7.72 7.66 10.61
C PHE A 126 8.26 7.46 12.04
N GLY A 127 8.74 6.25 12.35
CA GLY A 127 9.28 5.89 13.65
C GLY A 127 8.19 5.89 14.73
N THR A 128 8.61 6.19 15.96
CA THR A 128 7.71 6.25 17.11
C THR A 128 7.09 7.64 17.23
N VAL A 129 5.75 7.72 17.14
CA VAL A 129 4.98 8.97 17.26
C VAL A 129 3.93 8.91 18.34
N LYS A 130 3.38 10.08 18.69
CA LYS A 130 2.25 10.17 19.61
C LYS A 130 0.94 9.82 18.92
N ALA A 131 0.11 9.00 19.55
CA ALA A 131 -1.22 8.70 19.03
C ALA A 131 -2.02 10.00 18.82
N GLY A 132 -2.72 10.09 17.70
CA GLY A 132 -3.50 11.26 17.31
C GLY A 132 -2.72 12.37 16.60
N THR A 133 -1.39 12.31 16.53
CA THR A 133 -0.57 13.34 15.86
C THR A 133 -0.46 13.06 14.36
N LEU A 134 -0.60 14.11 13.55
CA LEU A 134 -0.43 14.05 12.10
C LEU A 134 1.05 14.21 11.75
N HIS A 135 1.58 13.26 11.00
CA HIS A 135 2.92 13.31 10.43
C HIS A 135 2.81 13.28 8.91
N ALA A 136 3.47 14.23 8.25
CA ALA A 136 3.46 14.30 6.79
C ALA A 136 4.88 14.19 6.24
N THR A 137 5.02 13.49 5.12
CA THR A 137 6.27 13.45 4.36
C THR A 137 5.97 13.49 2.87
N ASP A 138 6.86 14.13 2.14
CA ASP A 138 6.78 14.22 0.69
C ASP A 138 7.67 13.14 0.05
N ILE A 139 7.18 12.56 -1.05
CA ILE A 139 7.93 11.60 -1.87
C ILE A 139 7.97 12.11 -3.28
N THR A 140 9.18 12.24 -3.79
CA THR A 140 9.43 12.57 -5.18
C THR A 140 9.44 11.30 -6.03
N ILE A 141 8.72 11.34 -7.14
CA ILE A 141 8.58 10.25 -8.12
C ILE A 141 9.08 10.76 -9.47
N GLU A 142 10.12 10.11 -9.97
CA GLU A 142 10.70 10.36 -11.29
C GLU A 142 10.24 9.27 -12.26
N ASN A 143 10.10 9.58 -13.54
CA ASN A 143 9.71 8.58 -14.53
C ASN A 143 10.79 8.45 -15.62
N VAL A 144 11.59 7.41 -15.50
CA VAL A 144 12.70 7.12 -16.43
C VAL A 144 12.25 6.34 -17.68
N GLY A 145 10.96 6.04 -17.78
CA GLY A 145 10.36 5.28 -18.88
C GLY A 145 9.69 6.15 -19.95
N GLY A 146 8.71 5.58 -20.64
CA GLY A 146 7.90 6.31 -21.62
C GLY A 146 7.00 7.37 -21.01
N THR A 147 6.28 8.07 -21.88
CA THR A 147 5.33 9.10 -21.46
C THR A 147 4.16 8.49 -20.69
N TYR A 148 3.57 9.26 -19.79
CA TYR A 148 2.33 8.90 -19.11
C TYR A 148 1.30 10.03 -19.30
N THR A 149 0.03 9.67 -19.18
CA THR A 149 -1.11 10.59 -19.37
C THR A 149 -2.03 10.64 -18.15
N LYS A 150 -1.86 9.69 -17.21
CA LYS A 150 -2.62 9.61 -15.98
C LYS A 150 -1.75 8.98 -14.90
N ILE A 151 -1.89 9.51 -13.69
CA ILE A 151 -1.29 8.96 -12.48
C ILE A 151 -2.44 8.45 -11.61
N GLU A 152 -2.31 7.23 -11.10
CA GLU A 152 -3.22 6.65 -10.11
C GLU A 152 -2.41 6.16 -8.92
N VAL A 153 -2.87 6.44 -7.70
CA VAL A 153 -2.27 5.91 -6.48
C VAL A 153 -3.35 5.21 -5.68
N TYR A 154 -3.07 3.98 -5.24
CA TYR A 154 -4.02 3.18 -4.49
C TYR A 154 -3.33 2.31 -3.43
N TYR A 155 -4.07 1.97 -2.39
CA TYR A 155 -3.64 1.00 -1.39
C TYR A 155 -3.59 -0.39 -2.03
N THR A 156 -2.52 -1.13 -1.75
CA THR A 156 -2.31 -2.48 -2.29
C THR A 156 -3.30 -3.47 -1.67
N ASP A 157 -3.71 -3.24 -0.43
CA ASP A 157 -4.78 -3.98 0.25
C ASP A 157 -6.11 -3.22 0.17
N TYR A 158 -6.94 -3.56 -0.81
CA TYR A 158 -8.24 -2.92 -1.04
C TYR A 158 -9.31 -3.26 0.02
N ARG A 159 -9.05 -4.20 0.94
CA ARG A 159 -9.98 -4.50 2.03
C ARG A 159 -9.83 -3.53 3.21
N LYS A 160 -8.74 -2.78 3.25
CA LYS A 160 -8.45 -1.79 4.29
C LYS A 160 -8.53 -0.39 3.70
N HIS A 161 -9.60 0.34 4.03
CA HIS A 161 -9.44 1.79 4.10
C HIS A 161 -8.46 2.06 5.23
N SER A 162 -7.26 2.53 4.87
CA SER A 162 -6.26 2.90 5.86
C SER A 162 -6.68 4.20 6.51
N ASP A 163 -7.41 4.12 7.61
CA ASP A 163 -7.84 5.32 8.33
C ASP A 163 -6.68 6.09 8.99
N TRP A 164 -5.49 5.48 9.02
CA TRP A 164 -4.29 6.03 9.63
C TRP A 164 -3.34 6.64 8.60
N LEU A 165 -3.54 6.43 7.30
CA LEU A 165 -2.64 6.92 6.25
C LEU A 165 -3.48 7.51 5.13
N ALA A 166 -3.21 8.77 4.77
CA ALA A 166 -3.81 9.48 3.66
C ALA A 166 -2.75 9.84 2.63
N VAL A 167 -3.15 9.83 1.35
CA VAL A 167 -2.28 10.18 0.22
C VAL A 167 -2.88 11.36 -0.50
N GLU A 168 -2.09 12.42 -0.66
CA GLU A 168 -2.45 13.61 -1.42
C GLU A 168 -1.45 13.78 -2.57
N ILE A 169 -1.96 13.90 -3.80
CA ILE A 169 -1.12 14.10 -4.98
C ILE A 169 -0.88 15.61 -5.10
N VAL A 170 0.35 16.05 -4.85
CA VAL A 170 0.72 17.46 -4.91
C VAL A 170 1.22 17.76 -6.33
N ASN A 171 0.39 18.46 -7.08
CA ASN A 171 0.66 19.00 -8.42
C ASN A 171 0.72 17.97 -9.58
N PRO A 172 -0.45 17.53 -10.09
CA PRO A 172 -0.52 16.57 -11.20
C PRO A 172 -0.38 17.19 -12.61
N SER A 173 -0.31 18.51 -12.77
CA SER A 173 -0.38 19.16 -14.08
C SER A 173 0.91 19.81 -14.57
N ASP A 174 1.24 19.43 -15.80
CA ASP A 174 2.12 20.04 -16.79
C ASP A 174 3.65 19.97 -16.59
N SER A 175 4.19 18.89 -17.17
CA SER A 175 5.41 18.92 -17.99
C SER A 175 6.77 18.79 -17.32
N LYS A 176 6.93 18.79 -16.01
CA LYS A 176 8.25 18.49 -15.42
C LYS A 176 8.14 17.45 -14.32
N GLN A 177 8.56 16.24 -14.68
CA GLN A 177 9.10 15.32 -13.71
C GLN A 177 10.22 16.03 -12.91
N PRO A 178 10.42 15.64 -11.64
CA PRO A 178 9.63 14.66 -10.90
C PRO A 178 8.38 15.28 -10.26
N PHE A 179 7.35 14.46 -10.04
CA PHE A 179 6.14 14.87 -9.31
C PHE A 179 6.19 14.38 -7.86
N THR A 180 5.45 15.03 -6.97
CA THR A 180 5.54 14.76 -5.53
C THR A 180 4.20 14.27 -4.99
N ILE A 181 4.21 13.21 -4.20
CA ILE A 181 3.05 12.78 -3.40
C ILE A 181 3.32 13.09 -1.93
N LYS A 182 2.32 13.64 -1.25
CA LYS A 182 2.34 13.89 0.18
C LYS A 182 1.64 12.73 0.88
N LEU A 183 2.37 12.05 1.75
CA LEU A 183 1.82 11.04 2.64
C LEU A 183 1.56 11.66 4.00
N VAL A 184 0.35 11.48 4.52
CA VAL A 184 -0.07 11.98 5.83
C VAL A 184 -0.49 10.81 6.70
N ALA A 185 0.26 10.52 7.74
CA ALA A 185 -0.01 9.43 8.69
C ALA A 185 -0.52 9.97 10.04
N LYS A 186 -1.45 9.25 10.68
CA LYS A 186 -2.02 9.50 12.00
C LYS A 186 -2.34 8.18 12.70
N GLY A 187 -1.48 7.76 13.63
CA GLY A 187 -1.78 6.60 14.48
C GLY A 187 -2.97 6.90 15.41
N LYS A 188 -3.92 5.96 15.55
CA LYS A 188 -5.13 6.16 16.38
C LYS A 188 -4.95 5.67 17.82
N GLU A 189 -4.33 4.51 17.97
CA GLU A 189 -4.19 3.79 19.22
C GLU A 189 -2.74 3.84 19.69
N TRP A 190 -2.53 3.72 20.99
CA TRP A 190 -1.19 3.59 21.58
C TRP A 190 -0.67 2.16 21.45
N GLU A 191 0.65 1.98 21.51
CA GLU A 191 1.32 0.67 21.47
C GLU A 191 0.97 -0.15 20.22
N THR A 192 0.68 0.55 19.12
CA THR A 192 0.24 -0.06 17.87
C THR A 192 1.28 0.17 16.78
N HIS A 193 1.56 -0.88 16.03
CA HIS A 193 2.35 -0.80 14.81
C HIS A 193 1.43 -0.77 13.60
N TYR A 194 1.53 0.30 12.82
CA TYR A 194 0.82 0.52 11.58
C TYR A 194 1.76 0.29 10.42
N SER A 195 1.34 -0.48 9.42
CA SER A 195 2.11 -0.72 8.20
C SER A 195 1.18 -0.90 7.01
N GLU A 196 1.45 -0.17 5.93
CA GLU A 196 0.66 -0.19 4.70
C GLU A 196 1.53 -0.11 3.46
N SER A 197 0.99 -0.60 2.34
CA SER A 197 1.66 -0.56 1.04
C SER A 197 0.82 0.20 0.02
N LEU A 198 1.39 1.23 -0.57
CA LEU A 198 0.80 2.05 -1.62
C LEU A 198 1.41 1.67 -2.96
N THR A 199 0.60 1.57 -4.01
CA THR A 199 1.07 1.37 -5.37
C THR A 199 0.75 2.61 -6.20
N VAL A 200 1.78 3.16 -6.83
CA VAL A 200 1.71 4.26 -7.78
C VAL A 200 1.74 3.67 -9.19
N CYS A 201 0.74 3.99 -9.99
CA CYS A 201 0.61 3.55 -11.37
C CYS A 201 0.66 4.76 -12.32
N LEU A 202 1.60 4.72 -13.27
CA LEU A 202 1.69 5.63 -14.39
C LEU A 202 1.07 4.97 -15.62
N ILE A 203 0.05 5.60 -16.20
CA ILE A 203 -0.73 5.03 -17.30
C ILE A 203 -0.58 5.91 -18.54
N ASN A 204 -0.14 5.31 -19.64
CA ASN A 204 -0.19 5.91 -20.95
C ASN A 204 -1.47 5.46 -21.67
N LYS A 205 -2.47 6.33 -21.77
CA LYS A 205 -3.75 6.03 -22.44
C LYS A 205 -3.60 5.82 -23.96
N ASN A 206 -2.55 6.38 -24.57
CA ASN A 206 -2.33 6.29 -26.01
C ASN A 206 -1.72 4.94 -26.39
N THR A 207 -0.76 4.44 -25.60
CA THR A 207 -0.08 3.16 -25.85
C THR A 207 -0.68 1.99 -25.07
N GLY A 208 -1.47 2.27 -24.01
CA GLY A 208 -1.96 1.28 -23.05
C GLY A 208 -0.87 0.71 -22.14
N GLN A 209 0.33 1.31 -22.14
CA GLN A 209 1.42 0.88 -21.28
C GLN A 209 1.25 1.45 -19.88
N GLU A 210 1.59 0.64 -18.88
CA GLU A 210 1.49 0.98 -17.47
C GLU A 210 2.84 0.71 -16.78
N GLY A 211 3.18 1.57 -15.82
CA GLY A 211 4.36 1.47 -14.98
C GLY A 211 3.95 1.54 -13.53
N MET A 212 4.43 0.62 -12.70
CA MET A 212 4.04 0.54 -11.30
C MET A 212 5.25 0.66 -10.39
N ALA A 213 5.09 1.35 -9.27
CA ALA A 213 6.04 1.36 -8.17
C ALA A 213 5.30 1.27 -6.84
N THR A 214 5.86 0.49 -5.90
CA THR A 214 5.24 0.26 -4.60
C THR A 214 6.06 0.94 -3.51
N ILE A 215 5.37 1.61 -2.59
CA ILE A 215 5.93 2.26 -1.40
C ILE A 215 5.36 1.54 -0.18
N ARG A 216 6.23 1.20 0.77
CA ARG A 216 5.83 0.73 2.10
C ARG A 216 5.94 1.86 3.11
N VAL A 217 4.94 1.99 3.96
CA VAL A 217 4.86 3.05 4.97
C VAL A 217 4.58 2.40 6.31
N SER A 218 5.40 2.70 7.31
CA SER A 218 5.20 2.24 8.68
C SER A 218 5.19 3.39 9.67
N LEU A 219 4.50 3.16 10.77
CA LEU A 219 4.44 4.04 11.91
C LEU A 219 4.24 3.22 13.18
N GLU A 220 4.89 3.61 14.27
CA GLU A 220 4.66 3.03 15.58
C GLU A 220 4.17 4.09 16.55
N THR A 221 3.22 3.76 17.42
CA THR A 221 2.77 4.66 18.48
C THR A 221 3.24 4.16 19.85
N LYS A 222 3.95 5.00 20.61
CA LYS A 222 4.30 4.70 22.01
C LYS A 222 4.14 5.93 22.90
N PRO A 223 3.57 5.77 24.10
CA PRO A 223 3.51 6.85 25.07
C PRO A 223 4.92 7.19 25.56
N GLN A 224 5.27 8.47 25.63
CA GLN A 224 6.57 8.88 26.22
C GLN A 224 6.55 8.79 27.74
N ASN A 225 5.37 8.88 28.36
CA ASN A 225 5.15 8.74 29.79
C ASN A 225 3.75 8.18 30.10
N TRP A 226 3.54 7.75 31.35
CA TRP A 226 2.29 7.12 31.77
C TRP A 226 1.07 8.05 31.68
N LEU A 227 1.28 9.37 31.77
CA LEU A 227 0.24 10.39 31.68
C LEU A 227 -0.40 10.42 30.28
N GLU A 228 0.38 10.24 29.22
CA GLU A 228 -0.11 10.23 27.83
C GLU A 228 -1.01 9.02 27.51
N LYS A 229 -0.88 7.92 28.27
CA LYS A 229 -1.74 6.73 28.14
C LYS A 229 -3.12 6.91 28.79
N LEU A 230 -3.28 7.94 29.64
CA LEU A 230 -4.49 8.13 30.44
C LEU A 230 -5.59 8.79 29.59
N THR A 231 -6.58 8.01 29.16
CA THR A 231 -7.78 8.53 28.51
C THR A 231 -8.65 9.28 29.52
N ILE A 232 -9.49 10.22 29.06
CA ILE A 232 -10.40 11.00 29.92
C ILE A 232 -11.26 10.07 30.79
N GLU A 233 -11.74 8.94 30.24
CA GLU A 233 -12.51 7.94 30.99
C GLU A 233 -11.71 7.29 32.13
N LYS A 234 -10.45 6.93 31.87
CA LYS A 234 -9.56 6.37 32.91
C LYS A 234 -9.19 7.43 33.94
N ALA A 235 -8.99 8.68 33.53
CA ALA A 235 -8.72 9.80 34.43
C ALA A 235 -9.90 10.09 35.37
N LEU A 236 -11.13 10.07 34.84
CA LEU A 236 -12.35 10.22 35.64
C LEU A 236 -12.52 9.06 36.65
N MET A 237 -12.18 7.84 36.26
CA MET A 237 -12.17 6.69 37.16
C MET A 237 -11.18 6.90 38.33
N TRP A 238 -9.97 7.38 38.07
CA TRP A 238 -8.99 7.70 39.12
C TRP A 238 -9.43 8.85 40.03
N LEU A 239 -10.03 9.91 39.48
CA LEU A 239 -10.61 11.00 40.27
C LEU A 239 -11.73 10.51 41.19
N GLY A 240 -12.57 9.58 40.72
CA GLY A 240 -13.59 8.93 41.55
C GLY A 240 -12.99 8.15 42.73
N ILE A 241 -11.93 7.36 42.48
CA ILE A 241 -11.22 6.61 43.53
C ILE A 241 -10.61 7.58 44.56
N ILE A 242 -9.98 8.66 44.11
CA ILE A 242 -9.39 9.69 44.99
C ILE A 242 -10.50 10.39 45.81
N ALA A 243 -11.64 10.72 45.21
CA ALA A 243 -12.76 11.37 45.91
C ALA A 243 -13.35 10.47 47.01
N VAL A 244 -13.52 9.17 46.74
CA VAL A 244 -13.97 8.19 47.75
C VAL A 244 -12.96 8.08 48.89
N GLY A 245 -11.66 8.02 48.56
CA GLY A 245 -10.58 7.97 49.56
C GLY A 245 -10.55 9.21 50.46
N LEU A 246 -10.68 10.41 49.88
CA LEU A 246 -10.76 11.67 50.64
C LEU A 246 -12.01 11.75 51.51
N GLY A 247 -13.15 11.23 51.03
CA GLY A 247 -14.39 11.14 51.82
C GLY A 247 -14.25 10.24 53.05
N LEU A 248 -13.63 9.06 52.89
CA LEU A 248 -13.33 8.17 54.01
C LEU A 248 -12.37 8.81 55.02
N LEU A 249 -11.32 9.48 54.54
CA LEU A 249 -10.38 10.19 55.40
C LEU A 249 -11.06 11.30 56.20
N TYR A 250 -11.93 12.08 55.55
CA TYR A 250 -12.73 13.10 56.23
C TYR A 250 -13.62 12.51 57.33
N TRP A 251 -14.28 11.38 57.06
CA TRP A 251 -15.13 10.70 58.04
C TRP A 251 -14.33 10.21 59.25
N LEU A 252 -13.13 9.68 59.04
CA LEU A 252 -12.23 9.27 60.13
C LEU A 252 -11.76 10.47 60.98
N ILE A 253 -11.33 11.56 60.35
CA ILE A 253 -10.90 12.77 61.06
C ILE A 253 -12.05 13.36 61.87
N ARG A 254 -13.24 13.43 61.27
CA ARG A 254 -14.45 13.94 61.93
C ARG A 254 -14.87 13.02 63.09
N GLY A 255 -14.80 11.71 62.91
CA GLY A 255 -15.05 10.72 63.97
C GLY A 255 -14.07 10.88 65.14
N ALA A 256 -12.77 11.03 64.85
CA ALA A 256 -11.75 11.28 65.87
C ALA A 256 -12.00 12.59 66.63
N PHE A 257 -12.41 13.66 65.94
CA PHE A 257 -12.76 14.93 66.56
C PHE A 257 -13.97 14.81 67.51
N TYR A 258 -15.04 14.12 67.09
CA TYR A 258 -16.19 13.87 67.96
C TYR A 258 -15.80 13.08 69.21
N LEU A 259 -14.95 12.06 69.06
CA LEU A 259 -14.48 11.26 70.18
C LEU A 259 -13.68 12.11 71.18
N LEU A 260 -12.84 13.02 70.69
CA LEU A 260 -12.06 13.94 71.51
C LEU A 260 -12.96 14.93 72.28
N VAL A 261 -14.00 15.48 71.64
CA VAL A 261 -15.00 16.33 72.31
C VAL A 261 -15.75 15.57 73.39
N ILE A 262 -16.14 14.32 73.13
CA ILE A 262 -16.80 13.46 74.13
C ILE A 262 -15.88 13.22 75.34
N VAL A 263 -14.60 12.91 75.10
CA VAL A 263 -13.62 12.73 76.18
C VAL A 263 -13.46 14.00 77.01
N MET A 264 -13.40 15.18 76.39
CA MET A 264 -13.31 16.45 77.12
C MET A 264 -14.56 16.76 77.94
N LEU A 265 -15.75 16.45 77.42
CA LEU A 265 -17.01 16.60 78.17
C LEU A 265 -17.06 15.67 79.38
N ILE A 266 -16.70 14.39 79.21
CA ILE A 266 -16.65 13.42 80.31
C ILE A 266 -15.63 13.88 81.36
N TYR A 267 -14.43 14.29 80.92
CA TYR A 267 -13.38 14.79 81.80
C TYR A 267 -13.84 16.01 82.61
N GLY A 268 -14.48 16.99 81.95
CA GLY A 268 -15.03 18.17 82.60
C GLY A 268 -16.09 17.84 83.66
N ILE A 269 -16.99 16.89 83.37
CA ILE A 269 -18.00 16.43 84.34
C ILE A 269 -17.34 15.76 85.54
N THR A 270 -16.36 14.88 85.33
CA THR A 270 -15.69 14.17 86.44
C THR A 270 -14.88 15.06 87.37
N HIS A 271 -14.32 16.17 86.89
CA HIS A 271 -13.52 17.09 87.70
C HIS A 271 -14.34 18.27 88.25
N LEU A 272 -15.62 18.39 87.90
CA LEU A 272 -16.54 19.37 88.50
C LEU A 272 -16.92 18.99 89.94
N ASP A 273 -16.97 17.70 90.26
CA ASP A 273 -17.27 17.20 91.60
C ASP A 273 -16.09 17.35 92.59
N GLU A 274 -14.87 17.59 92.10
CA GLU A 274 -13.69 17.86 92.95
C GLU A 274 -13.57 19.32 93.41
N PHE A 275 -14.39 20.23 92.84
CA PHE A 275 -14.31 21.67 93.09
C PHE A 275 -15.52 22.26 93.86
N MET A 276 -16.49 21.43 94.23
CA MET A 276 -17.66 21.77 95.07
C MET A 276 -17.52 21.13 96.45
#